data_AF-A0A944S5J7-F1
#
_entry.id   AF-A0A944S5J7-F1
#
_cell.length_a   1.000
_cell.length_b   1.000
_cell.length_c   1.000
_cell.angle_alpha   90.00
_cell.angle_beta   90.00
_cell.angle_gamma   90.00
#
_symmetry.space_group_name_H-M   'P 1'
#
loop_
_entity.id
_entity.type
_entity.pdbx_description
1 polymer ?
#
loop_
_entity_poly.entity_id
_entity_poly.type
_entity_poly.pdbx_seq_one_letter_code
_entity_poly.pdbx_strand_id
1 'polypeptide(L)'
;MPATIDIRAHVDFLDAQCEDFQQMQGLGRRQRECLLRDDLKGLSQAMTQMQELMVRVRLRQRDLAVELDEETRHLPEVAERVERLRHLIESIAQVRSQSEDATRTLLRQTRQEIEQSTRQKRARRGYGQAARVNEPRFTDGLR
;
A
#
# COMPACT_ATOMS: atom_id res chain seq x y z
N MET A 1 -21.40 41.37 -9.21
CA MET A 1 -21.45 40.69 -10.52
C MET A 1 -21.09 39.25 -10.27
N PRO A 2 -21.98 38.26 -10.48
CA PRO A 2 -21.58 36.88 -10.35
C PRO A 2 -20.53 36.61 -11.43
N ALA A 3 -19.36 36.09 -11.04
CA ALA A 3 -18.36 35.65 -11.99
C ALA A 3 -19.05 34.60 -12.88
N THR A 4 -19.10 34.85 -14.19
CA THR A 4 -19.60 33.87 -15.15
C THR A 4 -18.69 32.65 -15.02
N ILE A 5 -19.19 31.59 -14.39
CA ILE A 5 -18.49 30.33 -14.23
C ILE A 5 -18.19 29.82 -15.64
N ASP A 6 -16.91 29.70 -15.97
CA ASP A 6 -16.51 29.05 -17.22
C ASP A 6 -16.71 27.55 -17.06
N ILE A 7 -17.89 27.10 -17.50
CA ILE A 7 -18.33 25.70 -17.45
C ILE A 7 -17.31 24.79 -18.14
N ARG A 8 -16.69 25.26 -19.22
CA ARG A 8 -15.69 24.48 -19.95
C ARG A 8 -14.44 24.25 -19.09
N ALA A 9 -13.96 25.29 -18.42
CA ALA A 9 -12.84 25.16 -17.50
C ALA A 9 -13.14 24.22 -16.33
N HIS A 10 -14.39 24.19 -15.84
CA HIS A 10 -14.83 23.26 -14.79
C HIS A 10 -14.87 21.81 -15.27
N VAL A 11 -15.40 21.58 -16.47
CA VAL A 11 -15.44 20.24 -17.08
C VAL A 11 -14.02 19.73 -17.35
N ASP A 12 -13.15 20.54 -17.97
CA ASP A 12 -11.75 20.18 -18.24
C ASP A 12 -10.99 19.85 -16.94
N PHE A 13 -11.28 20.58 -15.86
CA PHE A 13 -10.73 20.30 -14.54
C PHE A 13 -11.18 18.95 -13.99
N LEU A 14 -12.49 18.66 -14.03
CA LEU A 14 -13.06 17.42 -13.52
C LEU A 14 -12.58 16.21 -14.33
N ASP A 15 -12.42 16.37 -15.64
CA ASP A 15 -11.84 15.35 -16.50
C ASP A 15 -10.38 15.06 -16.11
N ALA A 16 -9.58 16.10 -15.90
CA ALA A 16 -8.20 15.92 -15.46
C ALA A 16 -8.10 15.32 -14.03
N GLN A 17 -9.04 15.64 -13.13
CA GLN A 17 -9.14 14.93 -11.86
C GLN A 17 -9.50 13.46 -12.08
N CYS A 18 -10.47 13.14 -12.94
CA CYS A 18 -10.84 11.75 -13.23
C CYS A 18 -9.64 10.94 -13.71
N GLU A 19 -8.82 11.51 -14.59
CA GLU A 19 -7.58 10.90 -15.08
C GLU A 19 -6.57 10.67 -13.95
N ASP A 20 -6.37 11.68 -13.08
CA ASP A 20 -5.47 11.57 -11.94
C ASP A 20 -5.90 10.44 -10.99
N PHE A 21 -7.19 10.35 -10.63
CA PHE A 21 -7.72 9.31 -9.75
C PHE A 21 -7.68 7.92 -10.42
N GLN A 22 -7.88 7.81 -11.73
CA GLN A 22 -7.68 6.55 -12.46
C GLN A 22 -6.22 6.08 -12.41
N GLN A 23 -5.27 7.00 -12.58
CA GLN A 23 -3.85 6.69 -12.45
C GLN A 23 -3.50 6.25 -11.02
N MET A 24 -4.08 6.89 -9.99
CA MET A 24 -3.91 6.46 -8.60
C MET A 24 -4.42 5.04 -8.38
N GLN A 25 -5.61 4.72 -8.90
CA GLN A 25 -6.17 3.38 -8.82
C GLN A 25 -5.24 2.34 -9.46
N GLY A 26 -4.71 2.63 -10.66
CA GLY A 26 -3.78 1.77 -11.37
C GLY A 26 -2.48 1.54 -10.60
N LEU A 27 -1.87 2.61 -10.07
CA LEU A 27 -0.68 2.53 -9.24
C LEU A 27 -0.91 1.75 -7.95
N GLY A 28 -2.07 1.93 -7.29
CA GLY A 28 -2.43 1.15 -6.10
C GLY A 28 -2.54 -0.35 -6.38
N ARG A 29 -3.12 -0.74 -7.52
CA ARG A 29 -3.18 -2.15 -7.95
C ARG A 29 -1.77 -2.70 -8.21
N ARG A 30 -0.92 -1.92 -8.89
CA ARG A 30 0.47 -2.30 -9.17
C ARG A 30 1.30 -2.47 -7.90
N GLN A 31 1.16 -1.56 -6.93
CA GLN A 31 1.81 -1.68 -5.61
C GLN A 31 1.42 -2.99 -4.93
N ARG A 32 0.13 -3.35 -4.94
CA ARG A 32 -0.35 -4.62 -4.40
C ARG A 32 0.24 -5.82 -5.12
N GLU A 33 0.30 -5.80 -6.45
CA GLU A 33 0.90 -6.89 -7.23
C GLU A 33 2.38 -7.06 -6.92
N CYS A 34 3.12 -5.96 -6.75
CA CYS A 34 4.51 -6.00 -6.31
C CYS A 34 4.64 -6.61 -4.91
N LEU A 35 3.75 -6.26 -3.96
CA LEU A 35 3.71 -6.87 -2.63
C LEU A 35 3.48 -8.39 -2.70
N LEU A 36 2.53 -8.85 -3.51
CA LEU A 36 2.22 -10.27 -3.65
C LEU A 36 3.31 -11.09 -4.35
N ARG A 37 4.22 -10.42 -5.06
CA ARG A 37 5.33 -11.04 -5.81
C ARG A 37 6.69 -10.82 -5.16
N ASP A 38 6.73 -10.24 -3.96
CA ASP A 38 7.96 -9.80 -3.27
C ASP A 38 8.88 -8.90 -4.14
N ASP A 39 8.30 -8.15 -5.08
CA ASP A 39 9.03 -7.21 -5.94
C ASP A 39 9.21 -5.86 -5.25
N LEU A 40 10.21 -5.78 -4.37
CA LEU A 40 10.51 -4.56 -3.61
C LEU A 40 10.94 -3.38 -4.49
N LYS A 41 11.58 -3.65 -5.64
CA LYS A 41 12.01 -2.60 -6.57
C LYS A 41 10.81 -1.98 -7.28
N GLY A 42 9.92 -2.82 -7.81
CA GLY A 42 8.68 -2.38 -8.42
C GLY A 42 7.76 -1.66 -7.43
N LEU A 43 7.69 -2.16 -6.18
CA LEU A 43 6.94 -1.50 -5.12
C LEU A 43 7.47 -0.09 -4.83
N SER A 44 8.77 0.06 -4.65
CA SER A 44 9.42 1.36 -4.43
C SER A 44 9.14 2.34 -5.58
N GLN A 45 9.30 1.89 -6.82
CA GLN A 45 9.01 2.71 -8.00
C GLN A 45 7.54 3.15 -8.03
N ALA A 46 6.60 2.23 -7.80
CA ALA A 46 5.17 2.54 -7.80
C ALA A 46 4.76 3.45 -6.63
N MET A 47 5.48 3.41 -5.50
CA MET A 47 5.29 4.35 -4.39
C MET A 47 5.76 5.76 -4.75
N THR A 48 6.92 5.91 -5.38
CA THR A 48 7.40 7.22 -5.86
C THR A 48 6.42 7.83 -6.86
N GLN A 49 5.97 7.05 -7.85
CA GLN A 49 4.98 7.50 -8.84
C GLN A 49 3.66 7.94 -8.18
N MET A 50 3.20 7.22 -7.15
CA MET A 50 2.02 7.61 -6.39
C MET A 50 2.22 8.93 -5.66
N GLN A 51 3.39 9.15 -5.04
CA GLN A 51 3.69 10.39 -4.32
C GLN A 51 3.70 11.60 -5.26
N GLU A 52 4.36 11.48 -6.42
CA GLU A 52 4.38 12.52 -7.46
C GLU A 52 2.96 12.86 -7.93
N LEU A 53 2.15 11.83 -8.17
CA LEU A 53 0.75 11.99 -8.56
C LEU A 53 -0.08 12.68 -7.48
N MET A 54 0.07 12.29 -6.22
CA MET A 54 -0.64 12.92 -5.10
C MET A 54 -0.26 14.40 -4.95
N VAL A 55 1.01 14.76 -5.18
CA VAL A 55 1.43 16.17 -5.18
C VAL A 55 0.74 16.94 -6.31
N ARG A 56 0.71 16.39 -7.53
CA ARG A 56 0.01 16.99 -8.68
C ARG A 56 -1.47 17.23 -8.38
N VAL A 57 -2.16 16.24 -7.84
CA VAL A 57 -3.59 16.35 -7.47
C VAL A 57 -3.81 17.43 -6.42
N ARG A 58 -2.98 17.48 -5.37
CA ARG A 58 -3.10 18.49 -4.31
C ARG A 58 -2.89 19.91 -4.81
N LEU A 59 -1.91 20.12 -5.68
CA LEU A 59 -1.65 21.43 -6.29
C LEU A 59 -2.86 21.88 -7.11
N ARG A 60 -3.37 20.98 -7.97
CA ARG A 60 -4.57 21.23 -8.78
C ARG A 60 -5.80 21.58 -7.93
N GLN A 61 -6.01 20.85 -6.82
CA GLN A 61 -7.13 21.09 -5.91
C GLN A 61 -6.99 22.38 -5.10
N ARG A 62 -5.76 22.78 -4.73
CA ARG A 62 -5.50 24.02 -3.98
C ARG A 62 -5.86 25.26 -4.78
N ASP A 63 -5.61 25.22 -6.08
CA ASP A 63 -5.79 26.37 -6.96
C ASP A 63 -7.28 26.60 -7.32
N LEU A 64 -8.21 25.86 -6.70
CA LEU A 64 -9.64 25.92 -7.02
C LEU A 64 -10.52 26.07 -5.77
N ALA A 65 -11.35 27.12 -5.77
CA ALA A 65 -12.49 27.25 -4.87
C ALA A 65 -13.73 26.81 -5.63
N VAL A 66 -14.21 25.56 -5.43
CA VAL A 66 -15.43 25.08 -6.11
C VAL A 66 -16.56 24.91 -5.13
N GLU A 67 -17.68 25.53 -5.43
CA GLU A 67 -18.99 25.17 -4.91
C GLU A 67 -19.71 24.30 -5.96
N LEU A 68 -19.42 22.99 -5.97
CA LEU A 68 -19.97 22.03 -6.96
C LEU A 68 -21.47 21.76 -6.79
N ASP A 69 -22.06 22.14 -5.67
CA ASP A 69 -23.44 21.76 -5.31
C ASP A 69 -24.51 22.49 -6.14
N GLU A 70 -24.26 23.73 -6.56
CA GLU A 70 -25.18 24.44 -7.46
C GLU A 70 -24.99 24.01 -8.92
N GLU A 71 -23.75 23.78 -9.35
CA GLU A 71 -23.43 23.40 -10.74
C GLU A 71 -23.93 22.00 -11.09
N THR A 72 -23.78 21.03 -10.20
CA THR A 72 -24.27 19.65 -10.40
C THR A 72 -25.78 19.56 -10.58
N ARG A 73 -26.56 20.52 -10.04
CA ARG A 73 -28.02 20.56 -10.22
C ARG A 73 -28.44 21.07 -11.60
N HIS A 74 -27.61 21.88 -12.23
CA HIS A 74 -27.97 22.59 -13.47
C HIS A 74 -27.20 22.08 -14.70
N LEU A 75 -26.12 21.33 -14.51
CA LEU A 75 -25.25 20.85 -15.57
C LEU A 75 -25.04 19.33 -15.47
N PRO A 76 -25.69 18.52 -16.33
CA PRO A 76 -25.61 17.06 -16.26
C PRO A 76 -24.18 16.53 -16.51
N GLU A 77 -23.39 17.21 -17.34
CA GLU A 77 -22.00 16.85 -17.62
C GLU A 77 -21.08 16.95 -16.40
N VAL A 78 -21.35 17.94 -15.53
CA VAL A 78 -20.64 18.13 -14.25
C VAL A 78 -21.07 17.04 -13.27
N ALA A 79 -22.37 16.76 -13.19
CA ALA A 79 -22.92 15.70 -12.35
C ALA A 79 -22.33 14.31 -12.69
N GLU A 80 -22.24 13.96 -13.97
CA GLU A 80 -21.66 12.70 -14.43
C GLU A 80 -20.19 12.55 -13.98
N ARG A 81 -19.39 13.61 -14.12
CA ARG A 81 -17.97 13.58 -13.74
C ARG A 81 -17.76 13.55 -12.24
N VAL A 82 -18.57 14.27 -11.47
CA VAL A 82 -18.56 14.20 -10.01
C VAL A 82 -18.92 12.80 -9.55
N GLU A 83 -19.93 12.17 -10.15
CA GLU A 83 -20.30 10.80 -9.83
C GLU A 83 -19.19 9.81 -10.22
N ARG A 84 -18.54 10.00 -11.37
CA ARG A 84 -17.36 9.22 -11.78
C ARG A 84 -16.21 9.35 -10.78
N LEU A 85 -15.93 10.57 -10.30
CA LEU A 85 -14.92 10.81 -9.27
C LEU A 85 -15.26 10.07 -7.96
N ARG A 86 -16.53 10.10 -7.54
CA ARG A 86 -17.01 9.36 -6.37
C ARG A 86 -16.72 7.86 -6.50
N HIS A 87 -17.10 7.25 -7.61
CA HIS A 87 -16.82 5.84 -7.88
C HIS A 87 -15.31 5.52 -7.89
N LEU A 88 -14.49 6.42 -8.44
CA LEU A 88 -13.03 6.23 -8.44
C LEU A 88 -12.45 6.30 -7.03
N ILE A 89 -12.89 7.25 -6.21
CA ILE A 89 -12.45 7.38 -4.80
C ILE A 89 -12.81 6.13 -4.01
N GLU A 90 -14.05 5.65 -4.13
CA GLU A 90 -14.50 4.41 -3.49
C GLU A 90 -13.67 3.21 -3.93
N SER A 91 -13.37 3.10 -5.23
CA SER A 91 -12.56 2.01 -5.74
C SER A 91 -11.09 2.08 -5.27
N ILE A 92 -10.51 3.26 -5.15
CA ILE A 92 -9.18 3.44 -4.55
C ILE A 92 -9.18 3.02 -3.09
N ALA A 93 -10.22 3.38 -2.32
CA ALA A 93 -10.37 2.95 -0.94
C ALA A 93 -10.44 1.41 -0.84
N GLN A 94 -11.14 0.76 -1.77
CA GLN A 94 -11.19 -0.70 -1.85
C GLN A 94 -9.82 -1.31 -2.15
N VAL A 95 -9.09 -0.78 -3.14
CA VAL A 95 -7.71 -1.23 -3.46
C VAL A 95 -6.80 -1.10 -2.25
N ARG A 96 -6.90 0.02 -1.52
CA ARG A 96 -6.12 0.26 -0.30
C ARG A 96 -6.45 -0.79 0.77
N SER A 97 -7.73 -1.04 1.05
CA SER A 97 -8.14 -2.08 2.02
C SER A 97 -7.56 -3.44 1.66
N GLN A 98 -7.65 -3.83 0.38
CA GLN A 98 -7.13 -5.10 -0.10
C GLN A 98 -5.60 -5.19 0.03
N SER A 99 -4.88 -4.09 -0.21
CA SER A 99 -3.42 -4.01 -0.01
C SER A 99 -3.03 -4.10 1.46
N GLU A 100 -3.80 -3.48 2.36
CA GLU A 100 -3.60 -3.57 3.82
C GLU A 100 -3.77 -5.03 4.30
N ASP A 101 -4.80 -5.73 3.82
CA ASP A 101 -5.04 -7.14 4.16
C ASP A 101 -3.95 -8.08 3.62
N ALA A 102 -3.47 -7.84 2.39
CA ALA A 102 -2.34 -8.57 1.82
C ALA A 102 -1.08 -8.38 2.67
N THR A 103 -0.77 -7.14 3.04
CA THR A 103 0.38 -6.80 3.88
C THR A 103 0.30 -7.46 5.26
N ARG A 104 -0.87 -7.42 5.91
CA ARG A 104 -1.10 -8.11 7.20
C ARG A 104 -0.90 -9.62 7.10
N THR A 105 -1.27 -10.22 5.97
CA THR A 105 -1.11 -11.65 5.74
C THR A 105 0.35 -12.02 5.53
N LEU A 106 1.08 -11.28 4.70
CA LEU A 106 2.52 -11.46 4.50
C LEU A 106 3.29 -11.32 5.81
N LEU A 107 3.01 -10.28 6.60
CA LEU A 107 3.66 -10.07 7.91
C LEU A 107 3.41 -11.24 8.88
N ARG A 108 2.21 -11.83 8.89
CA ARG A 108 1.91 -13.02 9.70
C ARG A 108 2.71 -14.23 9.24
N GLN A 109 2.78 -14.46 7.93
CA GLN A 109 3.55 -15.56 7.33
C GLN A 109 5.04 -15.42 7.64
N THR A 110 5.63 -14.25 7.41
CA THR A 110 7.05 -13.98 7.70
C THR A 110 7.38 -14.20 9.18
N ARG A 111 6.49 -13.80 10.12
CA ARG A 111 6.70 -14.06 11.56
C ARG A 111 6.71 -15.56 11.86
N GLN A 112 5.77 -16.32 11.31
CA GLN A 112 5.71 -17.77 11.48
C GLN A 112 6.97 -18.46 10.93
N GLU A 113 7.46 -18.04 9.77
CA GLU A 113 8.70 -18.56 9.17
C GLU A 113 9.93 -18.28 10.03
N ILE A 114 10.04 -17.06 10.58
CA ILE A 114 11.14 -16.68 11.49
C ILE A 114 11.11 -17.55 12.76
N GLU A 115 9.93 -17.77 13.34
CA GLU A 115 9.77 -18.63 14.52
C GLU A 115 10.16 -20.07 14.22
N GLN A 116 9.72 -20.62 13.09
CA GLN A 116 10.08 -21.97 12.66
C GLN A 116 11.58 -22.10 12.41
N SER A 117 12.20 -21.14 11.70
CA SER A 117 13.65 -21.09 11.48
C SER A 117 14.42 -21.05 12.80
N THR A 118 13.94 -20.26 13.77
CA THR A 118 14.55 -20.17 15.10
C THR A 118 14.44 -21.50 15.87
N ARG A 119 13.27 -22.15 15.84
CA ARG A 119 13.06 -23.47 16.46
C ARG A 119 13.96 -24.54 15.81
N GLN A 120 14.06 -24.56 14.49
CA GLN A 120 14.95 -25.49 13.76
C GLN A 120 16.43 -25.26 14.10
N LYS A 121 16.87 -24.00 14.18
CA LYS A 121 18.25 -23.66 14.60
C LYS A 121 18.54 -24.11 16.03
N ARG A 122 17.58 -23.96 16.96
CA ARG A 122 17.70 -24.46 18.34
C ARG A 122 17.73 -25.98 18.40
N ALA A 123 16.85 -26.66 17.67
CA ALA A 123 16.84 -28.12 17.59
C ALA A 123 18.17 -28.67 17.05
N ARG A 124 18.69 -28.11 15.94
CA ARG A 124 20.00 -28.51 15.39
C ARG A 124 21.16 -28.33 16.38
N ARG A 125 21.15 -27.29 17.22
CA ARG A 125 22.15 -27.12 18.29
C ARG A 125 21.97 -28.14 19.43
N GLY A 126 20.73 -28.47 19.79
CA GLY A 126 20.43 -29.44 20.84
C GLY A 126 20.85 -30.88 20.50
N TYR A 127 20.86 -31.25 19.22
CA TYR A 127 21.34 -32.57 18.75
C TYR A 127 22.84 -32.61 18.40
N GLY A 128 23.54 -31.47 18.41
CA GLY A 128 24.94 -31.36 18.01
C GLY A 128 25.97 -31.50 19.14
N GLN A 129 25.55 -31.69 20.38
CA GLN A 129 26.47 -31.77 21.52
C GLN A 129 26.00 -32.81 22.53
N ALA A 130 26.23 -34.09 22.20
CA ALA A 130 26.36 -35.10 23.24
C ALA A 130 27.63 -34.74 24.04
N ALA A 131 27.44 -34.14 25.21
CA ALA A 131 28.50 -34.01 26.21
C ALA A 131 29.08 -35.41 26.41
N ARG A 132 30.38 -35.56 26.12
CA ARG A 132 31.12 -36.77 26.51
C ARG A 132 30.93 -36.92 28.02
N VAL A 133 30.14 -37.91 28.40
CA VAL A 133 30.03 -38.39 29.77
C VAL A 133 31.42 -38.96 30.11
N ASN A 134 32.28 -38.12 30.67
CA ASN A 134 33.52 -38.59 31.28
C ASN A 134 33.12 -39.31 32.57
N GLU A 135 33.24 -40.64 32.55
CA GLU A 135 33.19 -41.50 33.74
C GLU A 135 34.17 -40.99 34.81
N PRO A 136 33.76 -40.94 36.10
CA PRO A 136 34.69 -40.65 37.18
C PRO A 136 35.55 -41.89 37.46
N ARG A 137 36.78 -41.92 36.95
CA ARG A 137 37.80 -42.87 37.45
C ARG A 137 38.39 -42.32 38.73
N PHE A 138 37.92 -42.86 39.87
CA PHE A 138 38.68 -42.87 41.11
C PHE A 138 40.03 -43.55 40.86
N THR A 139 41.12 -42.85 41.10
CA THR A 139 42.41 -43.48 41.38
C THR A 139 42.93 -42.92 42.69
N ASP A 140 42.83 -43.75 43.73
CA ASP A 140 43.64 -43.63 44.94
C ASP A 140 45.12 -43.61 44.55
N GLY A 141 45.86 -42.64 45.09
CA GLY A 141 47.27 -42.43 44.81
C GLY A 141 48.03 -42.02 46.06
N LEU A 142 48.08 -42.91 47.05
CA LEU A 142 49.11 -42.90 48.08
C LEU A 142 50.36 -43.61 47.54
N ARG A 143 51.45 -42.86 47.40
CA ARG A 143 52.81 -43.30 47.77
C ARG A 143 53.73 -42.11 47.94
#